data_AF-A0A523IRY7-F1
#
_entry.id   AF-A0A523IRY7-F1
#
_cell.length_a   1.000
_cell.length_b   1.000
_cell.length_c   1.000
_cell.angle_alpha   90.00
_cell.angle_beta   90.00
_cell.angle_gamma   90.00
#
_symmetry.space_group_name_H-M   'P 1'
#
loop_
_entity.id
_entity.type
_entity.pdbx_description
1 polymer ?
#
loop_
_entity_poly.entity_id
_entity_poly.type
_entity_poly.pdbx_seq_one_letter_code
_entity_poly.pdbx_strand_id
1 'polypeptide(L)'
;MSPRAARWILWISFVLMLPVPILLFGPGLVPAARLIMLGGIALAVALFESSRGAVVMLAGILLAEGLLYAGLLWFAAYVASRGLGRLSAKNVARITLAVVAASLLVTLVFEVYRGPFRAQSYHANLLQIYE
;
A
#
# COMPACT_ATOMS: atom_id res chain seq x y z
N MET A 1 -1.85 -4.99 24.16
CA MET A 1 -1.91 -5.40 22.74
C MET A 1 -0.94 -6.55 22.50
N SER A 2 -1.36 -7.59 21.79
CA SER A 2 -0.47 -8.71 21.46
C SER A 2 0.46 -8.36 20.28
N PRO A 3 1.67 -8.96 20.17
CA PRO A 3 2.55 -8.75 19.03
C PRO A 3 1.89 -9.14 17.69
N ARG A 4 0.99 -10.13 17.71
CA ARG A 4 0.20 -10.53 16.53
C ARG A 4 -0.74 -9.42 16.08
N ALA A 5 -1.47 -8.79 17.01
CA ALA A 5 -2.35 -7.66 16.70
C ALA A 5 -1.54 -6.46 16.17
N ALA A 6 -0.40 -6.15 16.79
CA ALA A 6 0.52 -5.10 16.34
C ALA A 6 0.91 -5.28 14.87
N ARG A 7 1.31 -6.51 14.51
CA ARG A 7 1.72 -6.86 13.15
C ARG A 7 0.62 -6.62 12.12
N TRP A 8 -0.59 -7.10 12.38
CA TRP A 8 -1.72 -6.92 11.46
C TRP A 8 -2.07 -5.43 11.29
N ILE A 9 -2.10 -4.68 12.39
CA ILE A 9 -2.36 -3.23 12.34
C ILE A 9 -1.30 -2.51 11.51
N LEU A 10 -0.02 -2.78 11.76
CA LEU A 10 1.08 -2.20 11.00
C LEU A 10 1.00 -2.58 9.52
N TRP A 11 0.78 -3.86 9.23
CA TRP A 11 0.71 -4.34 7.85
C TRP A 11 -0.44 -3.70 7.07
N ILE A 12 -1.66 -3.72 7.62
CA ILE A 12 -2.83 -3.13 6.97
C ILE A 12 -2.58 -1.64 6.72
N SER A 13 -2.07 -0.91 7.74
CA SER A 13 -1.77 0.51 7.61
C SER A 13 -0.72 0.77 6.54
N PHE A 14 0.34 -0.04 6.48
CA PHE A 14 1.39 0.10 5.48
C PHE A 14 0.91 -0.22 4.07
N VAL A 15 0.08 -1.25 3.89
CA VAL A 15 -0.49 -1.59 2.57
C VAL A 15 -1.37 -0.45 2.04
N LEU A 16 -2.11 0.21 2.93
CA LEU A 16 -3.00 1.32 2.57
C LEU A 16 -2.29 2.66 2.33
N MET A 17 -1.16 2.89 3.01
CA MET A 17 -0.57 4.23 3.12
C MET A 17 0.90 4.31 2.72
N LEU A 18 1.70 3.26 2.88
CA LEU A 18 3.13 3.40 2.62
C LEU A 18 3.39 3.50 1.10
N PRO A 19 4.09 4.54 0.63
CA PRO A 19 4.42 4.66 -0.78
C PRO A 19 5.39 3.55 -1.20
N VAL A 20 5.04 2.80 -2.24
CA VAL A 20 5.90 1.82 -2.90
C VAL A 20 6.15 2.26 -4.34
N PRO A 21 7.35 1.99 -4.90
CA PRO A 21 7.66 2.40 -6.25
C PRO A 21 6.86 1.62 -7.28
N ILE A 22 6.50 2.28 -8.39
CA ILE A 22 5.98 1.64 -9.59
C ILE A 22 7.18 1.30 -10.47
N LEU A 23 7.40 0.02 -10.76
CA LEU A 23 8.58 -0.43 -11.50
C LEU A 23 8.38 -0.37 -13.02
N LEU A 24 7.15 -0.57 -13.51
CA LEU A 24 6.90 -0.84 -14.93
C LEU A 24 6.29 0.32 -15.72
N PHE A 25 5.73 1.34 -15.05
CA PHE A 25 5.01 2.44 -15.71
C PHE A 25 5.65 3.82 -15.51
N GLY A 26 6.95 3.83 -15.18
CA GLY A 26 7.73 5.04 -14.93
C GLY A 26 7.87 5.40 -13.45
N PRO A 27 8.61 6.48 -13.12
CA PRO A 27 8.86 6.87 -11.74
C PRO A 27 7.54 7.27 -11.06
N GLY A 28 7.09 6.45 -10.12
CA GLY A 28 5.88 6.70 -9.35
C GLY A 28 5.99 6.07 -7.96
N LEU A 29 5.25 6.63 -7.02
CA LEU A 29 5.08 6.16 -5.65
C LEU A 29 3.58 6.06 -5.37
N VAL A 30 3.08 4.86 -5.11
CA VAL A 30 1.66 4.62 -4.80
C VAL A 30 1.53 3.62 -3.66
N PRO A 31 0.39 3.59 -2.95
CA PRO A 31 0.14 2.50 -2.01
C PRO A 31 0.01 1.15 -2.73
N ALA A 32 0.47 0.08 -2.08
CA ALA A 32 0.28 -1.29 -2.60
C ALA A 32 -1.21 -1.61 -2.81
N ALA A 33 -2.08 -1.12 -1.92
CA ALA A 33 -3.53 -1.25 -2.07
C ALA A 33 -4.06 -0.63 -3.37
N ARG A 34 -3.51 0.52 -3.82
CA ARG A 34 -3.92 1.16 -5.07
C ARG A 34 -3.53 0.31 -6.28
N LEU A 35 -2.36 -0.32 -6.28
CA LEU A 35 -1.94 -1.26 -7.34
C LEU A 35 -2.89 -2.46 -7.42
N ILE A 36 -3.21 -3.07 -6.27
CA ILE A 36 -4.14 -4.20 -6.20
C ILE A 36 -5.52 -3.78 -6.69
N MET A 37 -6.00 -2.58 -6.30
CA MET A 37 -7.29 -2.05 -6.72
C MET A 37 -7.34 -1.81 -8.23
N LEU A 38 -6.35 -1.13 -8.80
CA LEU A 38 -6.26 -0.87 -10.24
C LEU A 38 -6.14 -2.18 -11.04
N GLY A 39 -5.33 -3.12 -10.58
CA GLY A 39 -5.21 -4.44 -11.19
C GLY A 39 -6.51 -5.25 -11.13
N GLY A 40 -7.24 -5.18 -10.00
CA GLY A 40 -8.55 -5.81 -9.85
C GLY A 40 -9.61 -5.22 -10.76
N ILE A 41 -9.66 -3.89 -10.89
CA ILE A 41 -10.55 -3.20 -11.83
C ILE A 41 -10.22 -3.58 -13.27
N ALA A 42 -8.93 -3.54 -13.65
CA ALA A 42 -8.50 -3.94 -14.99
C ALA A 42 -8.83 -5.39 -15.31
N LEU A 43 -8.68 -6.30 -14.33
CA LEU A 43 -9.08 -7.70 -14.48
C LEU A 43 -10.59 -7.83 -14.67
N ALA A 44 -11.40 -7.14 -13.86
CA ALA A 44 -12.85 -7.16 -13.98
C ALA A 44 -13.29 -6.68 -15.38
N VAL A 45 -12.75 -5.56 -15.86
CA VAL A 45 -13.03 -5.03 -17.21
C VAL A 45 -12.65 -6.06 -18.28
N ALA A 46 -11.46 -6.66 -18.19
CA ALA A 46 -11.02 -7.66 -19.16
C ALA A 46 -11.97 -8.88 -19.22
N LEU A 47 -12.51 -9.30 -18.07
CA LEU A 47 -13.47 -10.40 -17.99
C LEU A 47 -14.84 -10.00 -18.58
N PHE A 48 -15.35 -8.81 -18.27
CA PHE A 48 -16.66 -8.34 -18.74
C PHE A 48 -16.67 -8.03 -20.24
N GLU A 49 -15.63 -7.36 -20.74
CA GLU A 49 -15.53 -6.97 -22.14
C GLU A 49 -14.94 -8.07 -23.03
N SER A 50 -14.60 -9.24 -22.45
CA SER A 50 -13.87 -10.31 -23.13
C SER A 50 -12.57 -9.82 -23.79
N SER A 51 -11.98 -8.75 -23.24
CA SER A 51 -10.74 -8.18 -23.74
C SER A 51 -9.59 -9.17 -23.52
N ARG A 52 -8.76 -9.35 -24.54
CA ARG A 52 -7.53 -10.17 -24.46
C ARG A 52 -6.30 -9.31 -24.71
N GLY A 53 -5.13 -9.86 -24.39
CA GLY A 53 -3.85 -9.20 -24.64
C GLY A 53 -3.50 -8.17 -23.56
N ALA A 54 -3.33 -6.90 -23.95
CA ALA A 54 -2.72 -5.87 -23.13
C ALA A 54 -3.43 -5.61 -21.79
N VAL A 55 -4.77 -5.64 -21.75
CA VAL A 55 -5.55 -5.38 -20.52
C VAL A 55 -5.33 -6.46 -19.46
N VAL A 56 -5.37 -7.74 -19.87
CA VAL A 56 -5.11 -8.87 -18.96
C VAL A 56 -3.67 -8.85 -18.46
N MET A 57 -2.72 -8.54 -19.35
CA MET A 57 -1.31 -8.41 -18.98
C MET A 57 -1.09 -7.28 -17.97
N LEU A 58 -1.69 -6.11 -18.22
CA LEU A 58 -1.65 -4.95 -17.31
C LEU A 58 -2.23 -5.31 -15.94
N ALA A 59 -3.40 -5.95 -15.92
CA ALA A 59 -4.03 -6.41 -14.68
C ALA A 59 -3.13 -7.36 -13.90
N GLY A 60 -2.55 -8.35 -14.57
CA GLY A 60 -1.62 -9.31 -13.98
C GLY A 60 -0.39 -8.65 -13.38
N ILE A 61 0.21 -7.69 -14.10
CA ILE A 61 1.36 -6.91 -13.63
C ILE A 61 1.03 -6.13 -12.36
N LEU A 62 -0.05 -5.34 -12.37
CA LEU A 62 -0.45 -4.51 -11.24
C LEU A 62 -0.78 -5.35 -10.00
N LEU A 63 -1.46 -6.48 -10.19
CA LEU A 63 -1.76 -7.43 -9.11
C LEU A 63 -0.49 -8.08 -8.57
N ALA A 64 0.40 -8.56 -9.44
CA ALA A 64 1.64 -9.19 -9.02
C ALA A 64 2.53 -8.22 -8.23
N GLU A 65 2.69 -6.99 -8.73
CA GLU A 65 3.46 -5.94 -8.07
C GLU A 65 2.84 -5.52 -6.73
N GLY A 66 1.52 -5.30 -6.71
CA GLY A 66 0.79 -4.96 -5.48
C GLY A 66 0.87 -6.05 -4.41
N LEU A 67 0.74 -7.32 -4.80
CA LEU A 67 0.87 -8.46 -3.88
C LEU A 67 2.31 -8.66 -3.40
N LEU A 68 3.29 -8.47 -4.28
CA LEU A 68 4.71 -8.51 -3.92
C LEU A 68 5.02 -7.47 -2.85
N TYR A 69 4.60 -6.22 -3.06
CA TYR A 69 4.78 -5.16 -2.07
C TYR A 69 3.99 -5.43 -0.79
N ALA A 70 2.76 -5.92 -0.87
CA ALA A 70 2.02 -6.32 0.33
C ALA A 70 2.76 -7.40 1.14
N GLY A 71 3.40 -8.36 0.47
CA GLY A 71 4.26 -9.36 1.10
C GLY A 71 5.50 -8.77 1.77
N LEU A 72 6.19 -7.85 1.10
CA LEU A 72 7.35 -7.14 1.65
C LEU A 72 6.97 -6.30 2.89
N LEU A 73 5.83 -5.60 2.83
CA LEU A 73 5.30 -4.83 3.94
C LEU A 73 4.86 -5.74 5.11
N TRP A 74 4.35 -6.94 4.82
CA TRP A 74 4.07 -7.94 5.85
C TRP A 74 5.35 -8.37 6.56
N PHE A 75 6.42 -8.62 5.80
CA PHE A 75 7.72 -8.97 6.36
C PHE A 75 8.29 -7.83 7.23
N ALA A 76 8.19 -6.58 6.77
CA ALA A 76 8.57 -5.41 7.56
C ALA A 76 7.77 -5.31 8.87
N ALA A 77 6.44 -5.47 8.81
CA ALA A 77 5.58 -5.49 10.00
C ALA A 77 5.90 -6.67 10.93
N TYR A 78 6.27 -7.83 10.38
CA TYR A 78 6.71 -8.99 11.13
C TYR A 78 7.99 -8.70 11.92
N VAL A 79 9.03 -8.17 11.27
CA VAL A 79 10.30 -7.81 11.92
C VAL A 79 10.07 -6.74 12.99
N ALA A 80 9.29 -5.69 12.68
CA ALA A 80 8.93 -4.66 13.66
C ALA A 80 8.20 -5.26 14.88
N SER A 81 7.22 -6.13 14.66
CA SER A 81 6.47 -6.78 15.75
C SER A 81 7.34 -7.68 16.64
N ARG A 82 8.40 -8.30 16.08
CA ARG A 82 9.37 -9.10 16.84
C ARG A 82 10.23 -8.23 17.75
N GLY A 83 10.70 -7.08 17.26
CA GLY A 83 11.45 -6.11 18.06
C GLY A 83 10.63 -5.56 19.23
N LEU A 84 9.33 -5.36 19.02
CA LEU A 84 8.40 -4.90 20.05
C LEU A 84 8.06 -5.97 21.10
N GLY A 85 8.37 -7.24 20.86
CA GLY A 85 7.96 -8.36 21.72
C GLY A 85 8.54 -8.35 23.13
N ARG A 86 9.62 -7.60 23.38
CA ARG A 86 10.23 -7.43 24.72
C ARG A 86 9.58 -6.33 25.55
N LEU A 87 8.67 -5.55 24.97
CA LEU A 87 8.04 -4.41 25.62
C LEU A 87 6.73 -4.81 26.30
N SER A 88 6.32 -4.01 27.28
CA SER A 88 4.99 -4.16 27.89
C SER A 88 3.88 -3.97 26.85
N ALA A 89 2.76 -4.66 27.04
CA ALA A 89 1.62 -4.62 26.13
C ALA A 89 1.05 -3.21 25.88
N LYS A 90 1.26 -2.27 26.84
CA LYS A 90 0.89 -0.85 26.75
C LYS A 90 1.86 -0.06 25.88
N ASN A 91 3.16 -0.32 25.99
CA ASN A 91 4.18 0.33 25.16
C ASN A 91 4.09 -0.14 23.71
N VAL A 92 3.84 -1.42 23.48
CA VAL A 92 3.59 -1.96 22.12
C VAL A 92 2.41 -1.24 21.45
N ALA A 93 1.31 -1.04 22.18
CA ALA A 93 0.14 -0.30 21.70
C ALA A 93 0.49 1.14 21.34
N ARG A 94 1.14 1.87 22.27
CA ARG A 94 1.54 3.27 22.05
C ARG A 94 2.44 3.44 20.84
N ILE A 95 3.48 2.61 20.72
CA ILE A 95 4.43 2.70 19.60
C ILE A 95 3.73 2.38 18.27
N THR A 96 2.91 1.33 18.24
CA THR A 96 2.18 0.96 17.02
C THR A 96 1.24 2.07 16.58
N LEU A 97 0.45 2.63 17.50
CA LEU A 97 -0.45 3.75 17.21
C LEU A 97 0.32 5.00 16.80
N ALA A 98 1.44 5.31 17.44
CA ALA A 98 2.28 6.44 17.08
C ALA A 98 2.85 6.30 15.65
N VAL A 99 3.31 5.11 15.27
CA VAL A 99 3.79 4.84 13.91
C VAL A 99 2.66 5.00 12.90
N VAL A 100 1.50 4.41 13.15
CA VAL A 100 0.33 4.53 12.24
C VAL A 100 -0.12 5.99 12.12
N ALA A 101 -0.23 6.71 13.24
CA ALA A 101 -0.63 8.11 13.25
C ALA A 101 0.39 8.99 12.53
N ALA A 102 1.69 8.78 12.74
CA ALA A 102 2.75 9.52 12.06
C ALA A 102 2.72 9.26 10.55
N SER A 103 2.63 8.00 10.12
CA SER A 103 2.52 7.65 8.70
C SER A 103 1.27 8.27 8.06
N LEU A 104 0.12 8.20 8.73
CA LEU A 104 -1.13 8.79 8.27
C LEU A 104 -1.03 10.32 8.14
N LEU A 105 -0.48 10.99 9.16
CA LEU A 105 -0.29 12.45 9.12
C LEU A 105 0.63 12.85 7.98
N VAL A 106 1.74 12.13 7.79
CA VAL A 106 2.68 12.40 6.69
C VAL A 106 1.99 12.22 5.34
N THR A 107 1.26 11.13 5.14
CA THR A 107 0.63 10.83 3.84
C THR A 107 -0.59 11.70 3.55
N LEU A 108 -1.24 12.26 4.57
CA LEU A 108 -2.33 13.23 4.40
C LEU A 108 -1.81 14.64 4.09
N VAL A 109 -0.75 15.08 4.77
CA VAL A 109 -0.25 16.46 4.67
C VAL A 109 0.67 16.65 3.48
N PHE A 110 1.52 15.66 3.15
CA PHE A 110 2.50 15.78 2.09
C PHE A 110 2.08 15.01 0.83
N GLU A 111 2.43 15.56 -0.32
CA GLU A 111 2.21 14.93 -1.63
C GLU A 111 3.27 13.87 -1.93
N VAL A 112 3.29 12.81 -1.11
CA VAL A 112 4.28 11.73 -1.20
C VAL A 112 4.03 10.79 -2.37
N TYR A 113 2.81 10.75 -2.91
CA TYR A 113 2.47 9.87 -4.01
C TYR A 113 2.69 10.55 -5.35
N ARG A 114 3.18 9.76 -6.30
CA ARG A 114 3.39 10.16 -7.69
C ARG A 114 2.92 9.05 -8.60
N GLY A 115 2.14 9.34 -9.62
CA GLY A 115 1.67 8.26 -10.49
C GLY A 115 1.11 8.76 -11.81
N PRO A 116 1.24 7.96 -12.89
CA PRO A 116 0.75 8.34 -14.21
C PRO A 116 -0.78 8.26 -14.34
N PHE A 117 -1.46 7.74 -13.32
CA PHE A 117 -2.90 7.42 -13.36
C PHE A 117 -3.79 8.58 -12.88
N ARG A 118 -3.27 9.80 -12.79
CA ARG A 118 -4.06 11.02 -12.49
C ARG A 118 -4.07 11.97 -13.67
N ALA A 119 -5.25 12.52 -13.96
CA ALA A 119 -5.47 13.46 -15.06
C ALA A 119 -5.04 14.90 -14.74
N GLN A 120 -4.97 15.30 -13.46
CA GLN A 120 -4.81 16.72 -13.07
C GLN A 120 -3.46 17.08 -12.42
N SER A 121 -2.76 16.14 -11.77
CA SER A 121 -1.44 16.40 -11.16
C SER A 121 -0.65 15.11 -11.00
N TYR A 122 0.67 15.18 -11.23
CA TYR A 122 1.62 14.10 -10.99
C TYR A 122 1.91 13.83 -9.51
N HIS A 123 1.47 14.71 -8.61
CA HIS A 123 1.69 14.62 -7.16
C HIS A 123 0.35 14.52 -6.43
N ALA A 124 0.30 13.70 -5.38
CA ALA A 124 -0.91 13.48 -4.59
C ALA A 124 -0.60 13.13 -3.13
N ASN A 125 -1.50 13.53 -2.24
CA ASN A 125 -1.60 12.99 -0.88
C ASN A 125 -2.54 11.77 -0.82
N LEU A 126 -2.77 11.22 0.38
CA LEU A 126 -3.55 10.00 0.58
C LEU A 126 -5.03 10.14 0.17
N LEU A 127 -5.65 11.31 0.34
CA LEU A 127 -7.04 11.49 -0.08
C LEU A 127 -7.13 11.49 -1.61
N GLN A 128 -6.23 12.26 -2.21
CA GLN A 128 -6.15 12.47 -3.65
C GLN A 128 -5.79 11.19 -4.43
N ILE A 129 -4.99 10.29 -3.88
CA ILE A 129 -4.59 9.07 -4.60
C ILE A 129 -5.73 8.04 -4.75
N TYR A 130 -6.81 8.17 -3.97
CA TYR A 130 -7.99 7.30 -4.05
C TYR A 130 -9.17 7.90 -4.78
N GLU A 131 -9.16 9.21 -5.06
CA GLU A 131 -10.03 9.87 -6.05
C GLU A 131 -9.79 9.33 -7.47
#